data_AF-A0A7Y2REJ8-F1
#
_entry.id   AF-A0A7Y2REJ8-F1
#
_cell.length_a   1.000
_cell.length_b   1.000
_cell.length_c   1.000
_cell.angle_alpha   90.00
_cell.angle_beta   90.00
_cell.angle_gamma   90.00
#
_symmetry.space_group_name_H-M   'P 1'
#
loop_
_entity.id
_entity.type
_entity.pdbx_description
1 polymer ?
#
loop_
_entity_poly.entity_id
_entity_poly.type
_entity_poly.pdbx_seq_one_letter_code
_entity_poly.pdbx_strand_id
1 'polypeptide(L)'
;MQDLHDKYGVNLFNGSFGTRSAETEYKEILAKYAMNLVDGGSLIVFSTGNDGSSTPNIEALIPTFGDGIEKGFLAATGMDFTKKALYRDKNGAGANACGDTARWCVAADYEVLVYSEDLKGNAVFVGTSVYAPQITALAANIWSKYPWMTADQVRQTILTTANYVDDGSGQDLFNKTFGWGYFNPVAALKGPEMFSRIFGEQFIADVNSGLAIFSNDISGDAGLDKNGVGTLVLSGNNTFAGNTLVNNGELRVNGSIASLLTTVSSTGLLTGTGKVGEVLNSGTVSTEKGRLTIDGDYNQFDQHTPVLFYYCNNINSLICLEVLFNITNIDLYEN
;
A
#
# COMPACT_ATOMS: atom_id res chain seq x y z
N MET A 1 8.56 23.71 -2.88
CA MET A 1 7.93 22.44 -3.26
C MET A 1 7.02 22.64 -4.46
N GLN A 2 5.97 23.48 -4.36
CA GLN A 2 5.07 23.80 -5.49
C GLN A 2 5.81 24.18 -6.79
N ASP A 3 6.73 25.15 -6.74
CA ASP A 3 7.49 25.56 -7.93
C ASP A 3 8.26 24.40 -8.58
N LEU A 4 8.81 23.47 -7.77
CA LEU A 4 9.51 22.29 -8.30
C LEU A 4 8.56 21.28 -8.93
N HIS A 5 7.36 21.13 -8.37
CA HIS A 5 6.30 20.31 -8.95
C HIS A 5 5.87 20.89 -10.30
N ASP A 6 5.48 22.16 -10.33
CA ASP A 6 4.94 22.82 -11.53
C ASP A 6 5.96 22.89 -12.67
N LYS A 7 7.23 23.16 -12.34
CA LYS A 7 8.27 23.41 -13.34
C LYS A 7 9.01 22.15 -13.79
N TYR A 8 9.17 21.17 -12.91
CA TYR A 8 10.02 20.00 -13.16
C TYR A 8 9.32 18.66 -12.93
N GLY A 9 8.04 18.64 -12.54
CA GLY A 9 7.30 17.41 -12.30
C GLY A 9 7.78 16.63 -11.07
N VAL A 10 8.35 17.31 -10.08
CA VAL A 10 8.76 16.66 -8.82
C VAL A 10 7.52 16.27 -8.03
N ASN A 11 7.38 14.98 -7.72
CA ASN A 11 6.21 14.42 -7.03
C ASN A 11 6.56 13.79 -5.67
N LEU A 12 7.82 13.84 -5.24
CA LEU A 12 8.25 13.30 -3.96
C LEU A 12 9.10 14.33 -3.23
N PHE A 13 8.64 14.73 -2.05
CA PHE A 13 9.28 15.76 -1.25
C PHE A 13 9.65 15.25 0.14
N ASN A 14 10.86 15.59 0.58
CA ASN A 14 11.31 15.38 1.94
C ASN A 14 11.32 16.72 2.70
N GLY A 15 10.58 16.79 3.79
CA GLY A 15 10.48 17.90 4.71
C GLY A 15 11.16 17.60 6.04
N SER A 16 12.49 17.68 6.07
CA SER A 16 13.30 17.52 7.30
C SER A 16 13.46 18.83 8.09
N PHE A 17 12.36 19.56 8.27
CA PHE A 17 12.29 20.79 9.05
C PHE A 17 10.97 20.83 9.79
N GLY A 18 10.86 21.67 10.82
CA GLY A 18 9.58 21.92 11.45
C GLY A 18 9.57 23.02 12.49
N THR A 19 8.37 23.49 12.80
CA THR A 19 8.05 24.59 13.71
C THR A 19 7.14 24.09 14.83
N ARG A 20 7.38 24.52 16.08
CA ARG A 20 6.58 24.08 17.24
C ARG A 20 5.18 24.69 17.29
N SER A 21 5.02 25.91 16.81
CA SER A 21 3.77 26.66 16.87
C SER A 21 3.65 27.59 15.68
N ALA A 22 2.42 27.80 15.22
CA ALA A 22 2.11 28.76 14.17
C ALA A 22 0.73 29.39 14.38
N GLU A 23 0.59 30.62 13.90
CA GLU A 23 -0.68 31.34 13.87
C GLU A 23 -1.66 30.70 12.87
N THR A 24 -2.97 30.94 13.07
CA THR A 24 -4.03 30.34 12.25
C THR A 24 -3.86 30.65 10.76
N GLU A 25 -3.54 31.90 10.41
CA GLU A 25 -3.35 32.32 9.01
C GLU A 25 -2.25 31.50 8.31
N TYR A 26 -1.14 31.23 9.01
CA TYR A 26 -0.07 30.41 8.46
C TYR A 26 -0.51 28.96 8.21
N LYS A 27 -1.32 28.37 9.11
CA LYS A 27 -1.85 27.02 8.94
C LYS A 27 -2.78 26.93 7.73
N GLU A 28 -3.63 27.93 7.52
CA GLU A 28 -4.51 28.01 6.35
C GLU A 28 -3.71 28.11 5.04
N ILE A 29 -2.61 28.87 5.04
CA ILE A 29 -1.71 28.98 3.89
C ILE A 29 -1.04 27.62 3.61
N LEU A 30 -0.51 26.95 4.64
CA LEU A 30 0.10 25.62 4.50
C LEU A 30 -0.88 24.59 3.95
N ALA A 31 -2.13 24.59 4.44
CA ALA A 31 -3.17 23.68 3.97
C ALA A 31 -3.44 23.86 2.47
N LYS A 32 -3.53 25.10 1.99
CA LYS A 32 -3.73 25.41 0.56
C LYS A 32 -2.59 24.90 -0.31
N TYR A 33 -1.34 25.16 0.08
CA TYR A 33 -0.17 24.67 -0.68
C TYR A 33 -0.06 23.16 -0.66
N ALA A 34 -0.36 22.53 0.47
CA ALA A 34 -0.37 21.09 0.60
C ALA A 34 -1.43 20.45 -0.30
N MET A 35 -2.63 21.01 -0.33
CA MET A 35 -3.71 20.52 -1.19
C MET A 35 -3.33 20.56 -2.68
N ASN A 36 -2.72 21.66 -3.15
CA ASN A 36 -2.26 21.75 -4.53
C ASN A 36 -1.21 20.67 -4.89
N LEU A 37 -0.29 20.37 -3.97
CA LEU A 37 0.70 19.31 -4.18
C LEU A 37 0.04 17.92 -4.19
N VAL A 38 -0.92 17.68 -3.28
CA VAL A 38 -1.66 16.42 -3.18
C VAL A 38 -2.51 16.18 -4.43
N ASP A 39 -3.25 17.20 -4.89
CA ASP A 39 -4.04 17.15 -6.11
C ASP A 39 -3.17 16.97 -7.37
N GLY A 40 -1.94 17.49 -7.33
CA GLY A 40 -0.90 17.22 -8.33
C GLY A 40 -0.30 15.81 -8.28
N GLY A 41 -0.73 14.96 -7.33
CA GLY A 41 -0.23 13.59 -7.17
C GLY A 41 1.09 13.48 -6.43
N SER A 42 1.47 14.50 -5.65
CA SER A 42 2.71 14.48 -4.86
C SER A 42 2.54 13.75 -3.52
N LEU A 43 3.64 13.15 -3.06
CA LEU A 43 3.81 12.66 -1.70
C LEU A 43 4.84 13.52 -0.96
N ILE A 44 4.50 13.93 0.26
CA ILE A 44 5.37 14.72 1.13
C ILE A 44 5.61 13.98 2.44
N VAL A 45 6.88 13.80 2.79
CA VAL A 45 7.29 13.15 4.04
C VAL A 45 7.84 14.21 4.98
N PHE A 46 7.20 14.45 6.11
CA PHE A 46 7.65 15.41 7.12
C PHE A 46 8.17 14.74 8.39
N SER A 47 9.21 15.32 8.98
CA SER A 47 9.69 14.88 10.28
C SER A 47 8.83 15.37 11.45
N THR A 48 8.61 14.56 12.48
CA THR A 48 7.82 14.96 13.66
C THR A 48 8.53 15.96 14.58
N GLY A 49 9.87 16.06 14.54
CA GLY A 49 10.68 16.97 15.37
C GLY A 49 11.54 16.27 16.43
N ASN A 50 12.43 17.02 17.09
CA ASN A 50 13.54 16.53 17.94
C ASN A 50 13.45 16.98 19.42
N ASP A 51 12.26 17.35 19.87
CA ASP A 51 12.06 17.95 21.18
C ASP A 51 11.82 16.94 22.31
N GLY A 52 11.70 15.66 21.98
CA GLY A 52 11.26 14.60 22.89
C GLY A 52 9.77 14.67 23.25
N SER A 53 8.99 15.47 22.50
CA SER A 53 7.58 15.78 22.76
C SER A 53 6.65 14.60 22.46
N SER A 54 5.47 14.59 23.10
CA SER A 54 4.35 13.70 22.74
C SER A 54 3.59 14.17 21.50
N THR A 55 3.87 15.38 21.00
CA THR A 55 3.21 15.97 19.84
C THR A 55 4.23 16.30 18.74
N PRO A 56 3.88 16.10 17.46
CA PRO A 56 4.73 16.48 16.34
C PRO A 56 4.70 18.00 16.07
N ASN A 57 5.65 18.46 15.26
CA ASN A 57 5.70 19.83 14.74
C ASN A 57 4.61 20.10 13.70
N ILE A 58 4.34 21.38 13.47
CA ILE A 58 3.20 21.89 12.68
C ILE A 58 3.16 21.32 11.25
N GLU A 59 4.30 21.13 10.62
CA GLU A 59 4.41 20.69 9.22
C GLU A 59 3.98 19.23 9.05
N ALA A 60 4.25 18.37 10.03
CA ALA A 60 3.74 16.99 10.03
C ALA A 60 2.23 16.93 10.32
N LEU A 61 1.68 17.97 10.96
CA LEU A 61 0.25 18.12 11.29
C LEU A 61 -0.58 18.75 10.16
N ILE A 62 0.01 19.12 9.02
CA ILE A 62 -0.71 19.78 7.92
C ILE A 62 -2.00 19.05 7.50
N PRO A 63 -2.08 17.70 7.45
CA PRO A 63 -3.33 17.01 7.15
C PRO A 63 -4.49 17.29 8.12
N THR A 64 -4.22 17.78 9.33
CA THR A 64 -5.25 18.19 10.29
C THR A 64 -5.89 19.55 9.96
N PHE A 65 -5.33 20.28 8.99
CA PHE A 65 -5.78 21.64 8.63
C PHE A 65 -6.73 21.65 7.41
N GLY A 66 -6.95 20.51 6.76
CA GLY A 66 -7.87 20.40 5.63
C GLY A 66 -8.11 18.95 5.17
N ASP A 67 -9.33 18.67 4.75
CA ASP A 67 -9.75 17.34 4.30
C ASP A 67 -9.02 16.93 3.00
N GLY A 68 -8.77 15.63 2.84
CA GLY A 68 -8.16 15.07 1.63
C GLY A 68 -6.63 15.20 1.54
N ILE A 69 -6.02 16.14 2.28
CA ILE A 69 -4.56 16.36 2.28
C ILE A 69 -3.78 15.11 2.71
N GLU A 70 -4.32 14.34 3.65
CA GLU A 70 -3.68 13.13 4.21
C GLU A 70 -3.20 12.15 3.13
N LYS A 71 -3.89 12.08 1.99
CA LYS A 71 -3.60 11.15 0.88
C LYS A 71 -2.23 11.35 0.24
N GLY A 72 -1.64 12.54 0.35
CA GLY A 72 -0.29 12.83 -0.15
C GLY A 72 0.72 13.12 0.95
N PHE A 73 0.49 12.66 2.18
CA PHE A 73 1.34 12.99 3.33
C PHE A 73 1.75 11.78 4.18
N LEU A 74 3.00 11.78 4.62
CA LEU A 74 3.52 10.91 5.67
C LEU A 74 4.22 11.75 6.74
N ALA A 75 4.00 11.40 8.01
CA ALA A 75 4.83 11.82 9.11
C ALA A 75 5.86 10.73 9.41
N ALA A 76 7.06 11.14 9.78
CA ALA A 76 8.12 10.22 10.18
C ALA A 76 8.57 10.54 11.61
N THR A 77 8.73 9.51 12.45
CA THR A 77 9.37 9.60 13.77
C THR A 77 10.61 8.70 13.84
N GLY A 78 11.40 8.82 14.91
CA GLY A 78 12.68 8.14 15.06
C GLY A 78 12.77 7.24 16.28
N MET A 79 13.11 5.98 16.06
CA MET A 79 13.34 4.99 17.09
C MET A 79 14.81 4.88 17.46
N ASP A 80 15.06 4.38 18.67
CA ASP A 80 16.40 3.97 19.08
C ASP A 80 16.83 2.67 18.38
N PHE A 81 18.09 2.28 18.60
CA PHE A 81 18.68 1.08 18.00
C PHE A 81 17.99 -0.23 18.45
N THR A 82 17.23 -0.21 19.54
CA THR A 82 16.49 -1.39 20.02
C THR A 82 15.19 -1.59 19.25
N LYS A 83 14.69 -0.54 18.59
CA LYS A 83 13.40 -0.53 17.89
C LYS A 83 12.23 -0.88 18.82
N LYS A 84 12.35 -0.53 20.10
CA LYS A 84 11.29 -0.68 21.12
C LYS A 84 10.91 0.63 21.80
N ALA A 85 11.65 1.70 21.57
CA ALA A 85 11.35 3.02 22.08
C ALA A 85 11.73 4.10 21.06
N LEU A 86 11.13 5.27 21.23
CA LEU A 86 11.57 6.47 20.52
C LEU A 86 12.95 6.87 21.04
N TYR A 87 13.81 7.37 20.15
CA TYR A 87 15.13 7.82 20.58
C TYR A 87 15.01 8.98 21.57
N ARG A 88 15.81 8.92 22.65
CA ARG A 88 15.97 9.98 23.64
C ARG A 88 17.46 10.12 23.98
N ASP A 89 17.95 11.34 24.03
CA ASP A 89 19.27 11.66 24.55
C ASP A 89 19.26 11.71 26.09
N LYS A 90 20.44 11.91 26.69
CA LYS A 90 20.62 11.97 28.15
C LYS A 90 19.81 13.08 28.85
N ASN A 91 19.33 14.08 28.12
CA ASN A 91 18.54 15.19 28.63
C ASN A 91 17.04 15.03 28.34
N GLY A 92 16.63 13.92 27.69
CA GLY A 92 15.25 13.67 27.30
C GLY A 92 14.83 14.32 25.98
N ALA A 93 15.73 15.00 25.27
CA ALA A 93 15.46 15.48 23.91
C ALA A 93 15.57 14.30 22.93
N GLY A 94 14.96 14.39 21.75
CA GLY A 94 14.94 13.28 20.80
C GLY A 94 13.66 13.26 19.97
N ALA A 95 13.32 12.13 19.35
CA ALA A 95 12.20 12.09 18.41
C ALA A 95 10.86 12.47 19.06
N ASN A 96 10.15 13.43 18.49
CA ASN A 96 8.75 13.67 18.85
C ASN A 96 7.91 12.46 18.46
N ALA A 97 6.97 12.07 19.32
CA ALA A 97 6.02 11.00 19.03
C ALA A 97 5.10 11.38 17.86
N CYS A 98 4.46 10.37 17.26
CA CYS A 98 3.52 10.60 16.18
C CYS A 98 2.30 11.44 16.61
N GLY A 99 1.86 11.34 17.87
CA GLY A 99 0.75 12.12 18.41
C GLY A 99 -0.50 12.04 17.53
N ASP A 100 -1.05 13.19 17.15
CA ASP A 100 -2.25 13.27 16.31
C ASP A 100 -1.99 12.94 14.82
N THR A 101 -0.73 12.70 14.43
CA THR A 101 -0.37 12.21 13.09
C THR A 101 -0.36 10.70 12.99
N ALA A 102 -0.66 9.97 14.07
CA ALA A 102 -0.51 8.51 14.16
C ALA A 102 -1.07 7.74 12.95
N ARG A 103 -2.20 8.19 12.39
CA ARG A 103 -2.84 7.60 11.22
C ARG A 103 -2.00 7.65 9.94
N TRP A 104 -1.12 8.62 9.77
CA TRP A 104 -0.20 8.76 8.63
C TRP A 104 1.27 8.79 9.06
N CYS A 105 1.59 8.27 10.25
CA CYS A 105 2.94 8.29 10.81
C CYS A 105 3.58 6.90 10.78
N VAL A 106 4.87 6.86 10.45
CA VAL A 106 5.71 5.66 10.48
C VAL A 106 7.05 5.98 11.12
N ALA A 107 7.65 5.02 11.80
CA ALA A 107 8.92 5.19 12.49
C ALA A 107 10.10 4.63 11.67
N ALA A 108 11.26 5.27 11.73
CA ALA A 108 12.52 4.76 11.18
C ALA A 108 13.67 4.96 12.16
N ASP A 109 14.90 4.65 11.75
CA ASP A 109 16.06 4.81 12.63
C ASP A 109 16.37 6.30 12.88
N TYR A 110 16.59 6.67 14.14
CA TYR A 110 17.03 8.04 14.49
C TYR A 110 18.53 8.26 14.24
N GLU A 111 19.30 7.18 14.15
CA GLU A 111 20.74 7.19 13.90
C GLU A 111 21.06 6.25 12.74
N VAL A 112 21.79 6.75 11.74
CA VAL A 112 22.22 5.93 10.60
C VAL A 112 23.70 6.17 10.28
N LEU A 113 24.37 5.12 9.79
CA LEU A 113 25.72 5.25 9.26
C LEU A 113 25.65 5.76 7.82
N VAL A 114 26.37 6.85 7.55
CA VAL A 114 26.49 7.47 6.22
C VAL A 114 27.96 7.61 5.84
N TYR A 115 28.23 7.65 4.54
CA TYR A 115 29.52 8.14 4.05
C TYR A 115 29.45 9.66 3.91
N SER A 116 30.31 10.38 4.60
CA SER A 116 30.45 11.83 4.47
C SER A 116 31.62 12.13 3.53
N GLU A 117 31.33 12.80 2.41
CA GLU A 117 32.37 13.25 1.48
C GLU A 117 33.31 14.28 2.13
N ASP A 118 32.76 15.19 2.93
CA ASP A 118 33.52 16.21 3.66
C ASP A 118 34.51 15.59 4.66
N LEU A 119 34.06 14.55 5.38
CA LEU A 119 34.89 13.83 6.34
C LEU A 119 35.74 12.73 5.68
N LYS A 120 35.51 12.43 4.40
CA LYS A 120 36.14 11.33 3.64
C LYS A 120 36.09 9.99 4.37
N GLY A 121 34.93 9.66 4.93
CA GLY A 121 34.78 8.46 5.74
C GLY A 121 33.36 8.25 6.26
N ASN A 122 33.19 7.17 7.02
CA ASN A 122 31.92 6.83 7.64
C ASN A 122 31.66 7.75 8.84
N ALA A 123 30.44 8.27 8.92
CA ALA A 123 29.94 9.09 10.01
C ALA A 123 28.59 8.53 10.49
N VAL A 124 28.27 8.75 11.76
CA VAL A 124 26.91 8.52 12.28
C VAL A 124 26.15 9.83 12.13
N PHE A 125 25.09 9.80 11.34
CA PHE A 125 24.15 10.91 11.25
C PHE A 125 23.01 10.68 12.24
N VAL A 126 22.80 11.64 13.13
CA VAL A 126 21.85 11.57 14.25
C VAL A 126 20.88 12.75 14.14
N GLY A 127 19.58 12.49 14.24
CA GLY A 127 18.57 13.55 14.26
C GLY A 127 17.35 13.26 13.40
N THR A 128 16.43 14.21 13.37
CA THR A 128 15.13 14.05 12.68
C THR A 128 15.25 14.13 11.17
N SER A 129 16.27 14.83 10.72
CA SER A 129 16.72 14.86 9.33
C SER A 129 17.24 13.50 8.84
N VAL A 130 17.28 12.47 9.70
CA VAL A 130 17.67 11.09 9.35
C VAL A 130 16.47 10.23 8.98
N TYR A 131 15.37 10.31 9.75
CA TYR A 131 14.25 9.38 9.57
C TYR A 131 13.32 9.77 8.42
N ALA A 132 13.09 11.06 8.15
CA ALA A 132 12.24 11.47 7.03
C ALA A 132 12.84 11.05 5.67
N PRO A 133 14.17 11.23 5.41
CA PRO A 133 14.76 10.78 4.17
C PRO A 133 14.74 9.26 3.97
N GLN A 134 14.79 8.45 5.04
CA GLN A 134 14.66 6.99 4.93
C GLN A 134 13.28 6.59 4.39
N ILE A 135 12.21 7.23 4.90
CA ILE A 135 10.84 6.99 4.42
C ILE A 135 10.65 7.55 3.01
N THR A 136 11.23 8.72 2.70
CA THR A 136 11.24 9.25 1.33
C THR A 136 11.95 8.31 0.36
N ALA A 137 13.11 7.75 0.73
CA ALA A 137 13.84 6.79 -0.09
C ALA A 137 13.01 5.51 -0.31
N LEU A 138 12.30 5.04 0.71
CA LEU A 138 11.37 3.92 0.55
C LEU A 138 10.25 4.23 -0.45
N ALA A 139 9.62 5.40 -0.35
CA ALA A 139 8.59 5.82 -1.32
C ALA A 139 9.12 5.84 -2.76
N ALA A 140 10.33 6.36 -2.97
CA ALA A 140 10.98 6.36 -4.28
C ALA A 140 11.21 4.94 -4.83
N ASN A 141 11.63 4.00 -3.96
CA ASN A 141 11.85 2.62 -4.35
C ASN A 141 10.54 1.88 -4.69
N ILE A 142 9.46 2.16 -3.94
CA ILE A 142 8.13 1.62 -4.23
C ILE A 142 7.66 2.14 -5.59
N TRP A 143 7.74 3.45 -5.85
CA TRP A 143 7.36 3.99 -7.16
C TRP A 143 8.22 3.48 -8.31
N SER A 144 9.52 3.26 -8.07
CA SER A 144 10.39 2.64 -9.08
C SER A 144 9.95 1.22 -9.45
N LYS A 145 9.37 0.49 -8.49
CA LYS A 145 8.86 -0.87 -8.70
C LYS A 145 7.41 -0.91 -9.21
N TYR A 146 6.58 0.02 -8.75
CA TYR A 146 5.16 0.13 -9.08
C TYR A 146 4.85 1.55 -9.59
N PRO A 147 5.30 1.89 -10.82
CA PRO A 147 5.23 3.26 -11.33
C PRO A 147 3.81 3.78 -11.58
N TRP A 148 2.82 2.88 -11.55
CA TRP A 148 1.39 3.20 -11.70
C TRP A 148 0.71 3.62 -10.40
N MET A 149 1.33 3.39 -9.23
CA MET A 149 0.73 3.72 -7.94
C MET A 149 0.57 5.23 -7.76
N THR A 150 -0.55 5.65 -7.19
CA THR A 150 -0.74 7.03 -6.72
C THR A 150 0.09 7.29 -5.45
N ALA A 151 0.27 8.56 -5.07
CA ALA A 151 0.91 8.94 -3.81
C ALA A 151 0.25 8.26 -2.59
N ASP A 152 -1.08 8.17 -2.58
CA ASP A 152 -1.82 7.52 -1.50
C ASP A 152 -1.58 6.01 -1.47
N GLN A 153 -1.41 5.36 -2.62
CA GLN A 153 -1.11 3.92 -2.66
C GLN A 153 0.31 3.60 -2.20
N VAL A 154 1.27 4.46 -2.54
CA VAL A 154 2.63 4.36 -1.99
C VAL A 154 2.61 4.58 -0.48
N ARG A 155 1.85 5.59 -0.01
CA ARG A 155 1.62 5.84 1.42
C ARG A 155 1.03 4.61 2.11
N GLN A 156 -0.07 4.07 1.61
CA GLN A 156 -0.72 2.87 2.14
C GLN A 156 0.24 1.68 2.17
N THR A 157 1.05 1.48 1.13
CA THR A 157 2.04 0.40 1.08
C THR A 157 3.09 0.55 2.18
N ILE A 158 3.58 1.77 2.44
CA ILE A 158 4.55 2.04 3.52
C ILE A 158 3.91 1.78 4.90
N LEU A 159 2.69 2.28 5.11
CA LEU A 159 2.01 2.17 6.39
C LEU A 159 1.64 0.72 6.72
N THR A 160 1.00 0.02 5.78
CA THR A 160 0.45 -1.33 6.00
C THR A 160 1.52 -2.42 6.14
N THR A 161 2.75 -2.14 5.71
CA THR A 161 3.87 -3.07 5.84
C THR A 161 4.78 -2.75 7.02
N ALA A 162 4.52 -1.66 7.75
CA ALA A 162 5.30 -1.32 8.94
C ALA A 162 5.15 -2.41 10.02
N ASN A 163 6.25 -2.72 10.70
CA ASN A 163 6.23 -3.63 11.83
C ASN A 163 5.62 -2.91 13.03
N TYR A 164 4.40 -3.28 13.41
CA TYR A 164 3.71 -2.69 14.55
C TYR A 164 4.56 -2.76 15.83
N VAL A 165 4.55 -1.67 16.60
CA VAL A 165 5.24 -1.56 17.89
C VAL A 165 4.22 -1.13 18.93
N ASP A 166 3.91 -2.02 19.88
CA ASP A 166 2.95 -1.73 20.95
C ASP A 166 3.52 -0.70 21.95
N ASP A 167 2.75 0.34 22.23
CA ASP A 167 3.05 1.37 23.24
C ASP A 167 2.26 1.19 24.55
N GLY A 168 1.51 0.09 24.68
CA GLY A 168 0.68 -0.23 25.84
C GLY A 168 -0.68 0.47 25.85
N SER A 169 -1.05 1.19 24.78
CA SER A 169 -2.36 1.85 24.66
C SER A 169 -3.52 0.90 24.31
N GLY A 170 -3.22 -0.34 23.93
CA GLY A 170 -4.22 -1.33 23.51
C GLY A 170 -4.79 -1.10 22.10
N GLN A 171 -4.19 -0.20 21.32
CA GLN A 171 -4.45 -0.09 19.88
C GLN A 171 -3.77 -1.24 19.14
N ASP A 172 -4.29 -1.60 17.97
CA ASP A 172 -3.84 -2.75 17.17
C ASP A 172 -3.36 -2.39 15.76
N LEU A 173 -3.82 -1.27 15.18
CA LEU A 173 -3.43 -0.84 13.84
C LEU A 173 -2.30 0.21 13.82
N PHE A 174 -2.42 1.24 14.67
CA PHE A 174 -1.40 2.27 14.89
C PHE A 174 -1.61 2.93 16.26
N ASN A 175 -0.57 3.55 16.82
CA ASN A 175 -0.66 4.23 18.11
C ASN A 175 -0.02 5.63 18.10
N LYS A 176 -0.29 6.43 19.14
CA LYS A 176 0.20 7.81 19.22
C LYS A 176 1.72 7.89 19.43
N THR A 177 2.38 6.82 19.82
CA THR A 177 3.83 6.83 20.04
C THR A 177 4.59 6.60 18.73
N PHE A 178 4.32 5.49 18.07
CA PHE A 178 5.07 4.97 16.92
C PHE A 178 4.32 5.05 15.59
N GLY A 179 3.06 5.50 15.60
CA GLY A 179 2.21 5.45 14.41
C GLY A 179 1.95 4.01 14.04
N TRP A 180 2.14 3.66 12.77
CA TRP A 180 2.03 2.29 12.26
C TRP A 180 3.19 1.38 12.68
N GLY A 181 4.23 1.93 13.32
CA GLY A 181 5.39 1.18 13.79
C GLY A 181 6.63 1.39 12.93
N TYR A 182 7.58 0.47 13.02
CA TYR A 182 8.88 0.60 12.35
C TYR A 182 8.78 0.23 10.87
N PHE A 183 9.22 1.11 9.98
CA PHE A 183 9.17 0.91 8.53
C PHE A 183 9.85 -0.39 8.10
N ASN A 184 9.29 -1.06 7.10
CA ASN A 184 9.80 -2.32 6.59
C ASN A 184 10.03 -2.25 5.08
N PRO A 185 11.21 -1.77 4.62
CA PRO A 185 11.50 -1.65 3.21
C PRO A 185 11.39 -2.98 2.44
N VAL A 186 11.73 -4.09 3.09
CA VAL A 186 11.70 -5.43 2.46
C VAL A 186 10.25 -5.85 2.18
N ALA A 187 9.35 -5.68 3.14
CA ALA A 187 7.93 -5.97 2.96
C ALA A 187 7.26 -4.98 2.00
N ALA A 188 7.49 -3.67 2.15
CA ALA A 188 6.93 -2.65 1.27
C ALA A 188 7.26 -2.88 -0.22
N LEU A 189 8.47 -3.34 -0.53
CA LEU A 189 8.83 -3.68 -1.91
C LEU A 189 8.14 -4.93 -2.44
N LYS A 190 7.49 -5.74 -1.61
CA LYS A 190 6.65 -6.86 -2.05
C LYS A 190 5.18 -6.49 -2.29
N GLY A 191 4.79 -5.22 -2.09
CA GLY A 191 3.42 -4.73 -2.23
C GLY A 191 2.81 -4.38 -0.86
N PRO A 192 1.53 -3.94 -0.81
CA PRO A 192 0.84 -3.73 0.47
C PRO A 192 0.64 -5.04 1.24
N GLU A 193 0.44 -4.97 2.56
CA GLU A 193 0.09 -6.10 3.44
C GLU A 193 -1.36 -6.03 3.95
N MET A 194 -2.05 -4.93 3.65
CA MET A 194 -3.43 -4.72 4.06
C MET A 194 -4.19 -3.84 3.07
N PHE A 195 -5.42 -4.25 2.74
CA PHE A 195 -6.44 -3.37 2.16
C PHE A 195 -7.42 -2.99 3.27
N SER A 196 -7.43 -1.72 3.68
CA SER A 196 -8.25 -1.27 4.80
C SER A 196 -9.19 -0.12 4.44
N ARG A 197 -10.43 -0.18 4.96
CA ARG A 197 -11.43 0.89 4.82
C ARG A 197 -11.04 2.21 5.44
N ILE A 198 -9.98 2.23 6.27
CA ILE A 198 -9.39 3.49 6.70
C ILE A 198 -8.87 4.32 5.52
N PHE A 199 -8.52 3.68 4.40
CA PHE A 199 -8.06 4.36 3.19
C PHE A 199 -9.14 4.44 2.10
N GLY A 200 -10.14 3.55 2.14
CA GLY A 200 -11.28 3.52 1.24
C GLY A 200 -11.82 2.11 1.08
N GLU A 201 -13.00 1.98 0.46
CA GLU A 201 -13.67 0.68 0.30
C GLU A 201 -12.87 -0.34 -0.53
N GLN A 202 -12.09 0.14 -1.51
CA GLN A 202 -11.30 -0.69 -2.42
C GLN A 202 -9.88 -0.13 -2.56
N PHE A 203 -8.89 -1.00 -2.66
CA PHE A 203 -7.59 -0.67 -3.22
C PHE A 203 -7.67 -0.72 -4.75
N ILE A 204 -7.39 0.40 -5.43
CA ILE A 204 -7.57 0.53 -6.89
C ILE A 204 -6.27 0.24 -7.64
N ALA A 205 -6.00 -1.02 -7.98
CA ALA A 205 -4.82 -1.40 -8.75
C ALA A 205 -4.98 -1.08 -10.25
N ASP A 206 -4.71 0.16 -10.66
CA ASP A 206 -4.70 0.59 -12.07
C ASP A 206 -3.36 0.30 -12.76
N VAL A 207 -3.11 -0.99 -12.99
CA VAL A 207 -1.89 -1.44 -13.69
C VAL A 207 -2.04 -1.14 -15.18
N ASN A 208 -1.62 0.06 -15.58
CA ASN A 208 -1.83 0.56 -16.93
C ASN A 208 -1.02 -0.17 -18.03
N SER A 209 0.02 -0.90 -17.66
CA SER A 209 0.86 -1.69 -18.58
C SER A 209 1.75 -2.67 -17.81
N GLY A 210 2.30 -3.67 -18.51
CA GLY A 210 3.31 -4.57 -17.94
C GLY A 210 2.78 -5.46 -16.81
N LEU A 211 3.67 -5.79 -15.88
CA LEU A 211 3.46 -6.76 -14.81
C LEU A 211 3.74 -6.13 -13.45
N ALA A 212 2.77 -6.16 -12.54
CA ALA A 212 2.94 -5.87 -11.13
C ALA A 212 2.75 -7.16 -10.32
N ILE A 213 3.63 -7.42 -9.35
CA ILE A 213 3.53 -8.60 -8.48
C ILE A 213 3.44 -8.13 -7.04
N PHE A 214 2.30 -8.42 -6.40
CA PHE A 214 2.18 -8.36 -4.94
C PHE A 214 2.40 -9.76 -4.37
N SER A 215 3.41 -9.87 -3.51
CA SER A 215 3.90 -11.14 -2.96
C SER A 215 3.82 -11.22 -1.44
N ASN A 216 3.29 -10.20 -0.79
CA ASN A 216 2.87 -10.27 0.60
C ASN A 216 1.53 -10.98 0.72
N ASP A 217 1.26 -11.48 1.93
CA ASP A 217 -0.08 -11.88 2.34
C ASP A 217 -0.87 -10.60 2.64
N ILE A 218 -1.98 -10.38 1.93
CA ILE A 218 -2.78 -9.15 2.05
C ILE A 218 -4.02 -9.42 2.89
N SER A 219 -4.12 -8.73 4.02
CA SER A 219 -5.24 -8.79 4.97
C SER A 219 -6.15 -7.55 4.86
N GLY A 220 -7.10 -7.39 5.79
CA GLY A 220 -7.89 -6.18 5.95
C GLY A 220 -9.35 -6.30 5.50
N ASP A 221 -10.10 -5.21 5.61
CA ASP A 221 -11.55 -5.19 5.45
C ASP A 221 -12.05 -4.53 4.17
N ALA A 222 -11.16 -3.88 3.41
CA ALA A 222 -11.43 -3.38 2.06
C ALA A 222 -11.19 -4.48 1.02
N GLY A 223 -11.61 -4.24 -0.23
CA GLY A 223 -11.37 -5.15 -1.34
C GLY A 223 -10.41 -4.59 -2.39
N LEU A 224 -10.48 -5.14 -3.59
CA LEU A 224 -9.54 -4.87 -4.68
C LEU A 224 -10.29 -4.58 -5.98
N ASP A 225 -10.00 -3.44 -6.59
CA ASP A 225 -10.38 -3.15 -7.97
C ASP A 225 -9.14 -3.28 -8.86
N LYS A 226 -9.09 -4.31 -9.70
CA LYS A 226 -8.07 -4.46 -10.74
C LYS A 226 -8.51 -3.72 -12.00
N ASN A 227 -7.85 -2.59 -12.25
CA ASN A 227 -8.01 -1.72 -13.41
C ASN A 227 -6.77 -1.73 -14.30
N GLY A 228 -6.83 -1.03 -15.43
CA GLY A 228 -5.73 -0.94 -16.38
C GLY A 228 -5.51 -2.24 -17.17
N VAL A 229 -4.89 -2.12 -18.35
CA VAL A 229 -4.75 -3.24 -19.30
C VAL A 229 -3.62 -4.22 -18.93
N GLY A 230 -2.76 -3.87 -17.96
CA GLY A 230 -1.65 -4.70 -17.51
C GLY A 230 -2.08 -5.85 -16.60
N THR A 231 -1.09 -6.60 -16.12
CA THR A 231 -1.27 -7.77 -15.26
C THR A 231 -0.92 -7.43 -13.80
N LEU A 232 -1.82 -7.74 -12.87
CA LEU A 232 -1.54 -7.82 -11.45
C LEU A 232 -1.45 -9.30 -11.04
N VAL A 233 -0.35 -9.69 -10.40
CA VAL A 233 -0.19 -11.01 -9.78
C VAL A 233 -0.34 -10.87 -8.28
N LEU A 234 -1.21 -11.68 -7.68
CA LEU A 234 -1.27 -11.89 -6.24
C LEU A 234 -0.70 -13.28 -5.93
N SER A 235 0.47 -13.34 -5.29
CA SER A 235 1.14 -14.61 -4.97
C SER A 235 1.10 -15.00 -3.49
N GLY A 236 0.67 -14.10 -2.60
CA GLY A 236 0.49 -14.40 -1.18
C GLY A 236 -0.86 -15.07 -0.86
N ASN A 237 -1.04 -15.42 0.40
CA ASN A 237 -2.29 -15.90 0.98
C ASN A 237 -3.15 -14.69 1.38
N ASN A 238 -3.99 -14.19 0.48
CA ASN A 238 -4.73 -12.96 0.73
C ASN A 238 -6.05 -13.28 1.43
N THR A 239 -6.28 -12.61 2.57
CA THR A 239 -7.43 -12.80 3.45
C THR A 239 -8.27 -11.54 3.60
N PHE A 240 -8.07 -10.53 2.75
CA PHE A 240 -8.89 -9.33 2.76
C PHE A 240 -10.37 -9.67 2.53
N ALA A 241 -11.27 -8.99 3.24
CA ALA A 241 -12.68 -9.37 3.30
C ALA A 241 -13.55 -8.71 2.22
N GLY A 242 -13.12 -7.56 1.66
CA GLY A 242 -13.87 -6.86 0.63
C GLY A 242 -13.81 -7.56 -0.73
N ASN A 243 -14.80 -7.32 -1.59
CA ASN A 243 -14.93 -7.99 -2.89
C ASN A 243 -13.77 -7.65 -3.83
N THR A 244 -13.44 -8.60 -4.71
CA THR A 244 -12.50 -8.38 -5.81
C THR A 244 -13.27 -8.08 -7.09
N LEU A 245 -12.93 -7.00 -7.78
CA LEU A 245 -13.48 -6.65 -9.08
C LEU A 245 -12.35 -6.56 -10.11
N VAL A 246 -12.41 -7.43 -11.13
CA VAL A 246 -11.50 -7.41 -12.27
C VAL A 246 -12.18 -6.66 -13.42
N ASN A 247 -12.03 -5.34 -13.43
CA ASN A 247 -12.63 -4.48 -14.45
C ASN A 247 -11.92 -4.63 -15.80
N ASN A 248 -10.59 -4.65 -15.81
CA ASN A 248 -9.78 -4.67 -17.02
C ASN A 248 -8.41 -5.34 -16.81
N GLY A 249 -7.84 -5.83 -17.91
CA GLY A 249 -6.55 -6.51 -17.92
C GLY A 249 -6.61 -7.84 -17.17
N GLU A 250 -5.45 -8.29 -16.69
CA GLU A 250 -5.30 -9.60 -16.07
C GLU A 250 -5.12 -9.49 -14.54
N LEU A 251 -5.97 -10.18 -13.79
CA LEU A 251 -5.69 -10.57 -12.40
C LEU A 251 -5.23 -12.03 -12.40
N ARG A 252 -3.98 -12.25 -12.01
CA ARG A 252 -3.39 -13.59 -11.87
C ARG A 252 -3.26 -13.94 -10.39
N VAL A 253 -4.04 -14.91 -9.94
CA VAL A 253 -3.99 -15.40 -8.55
C VAL A 253 -3.14 -16.66 -8.51
N ASN A 254 -1.93 -16.54 -7.97
CA ASN A 254 -1.02 -17.67 -7.78
C ASN A 254 -0.99 -18.17 -6.33
N GLY A 255 -1.43 -17.34 -5.37
CA GLY A 255 -1.67 -17.73 -3.99
C GLY A 255 -3.16 -17.97 -3.73
N SER A 256 -3.77 -17.21 -2.82
CA SER A 256 -5.21 -17.29 -2.57
C SER A 256 -5.88 -15.91 -2.40
N ILE A 257 -7.19 -15.85 -2.64
CA ILE A 257 -8.06 -14.76 -2.23
C ILE A 257 -9.21 -15.39 -1.43
N ALA A 258 -9.29 -15.10 -0.13
CA ALA A 258 -10.35 -15.61 0.73
C ALA A 258 -11.64 -14.79 0.68
N SER A 259 -11.61 -13.59 0.08
CA SER A 259 -12.79 -12.75 -0.13
C SER A 259 -13.93 -13.55 -0.78
N LEU A 260 -15.15 -13.25 -0.34
CA LEU A 260 -16.33 -14.04 -0.71
C LEU A 260 -16.63 -13.97 -2.22
N LEU A 261 -16.40 -12.84 -2.87
CA LEU A 261 -16.82 -12.61 -4.24
C LEU A 261 -15.73 -11.99 -5.12
N THR A 262 -15.48 -12.63 -6.25
CA THR A 262 -14.68 -12.09 -7.36
C THR A 262 -15.58 -11.86 -8.58
N THR A 263 -15.74 -10.60 -8.98
CA THR A 263 -16.48 -10.24 -10.19
C THR A 263 -15.48 -9.97 -11.32
N VAL A 264 -15.67 -10.57 -12.48
CA VAL A 264 -14.86 -10.35 -13.67
C VAL A 264 -15.70 -9.67 -14.73
N SER A 265 -15.40 -8.41 -15.03
CA SER A 265 -16.11 -7.63 -16.05
C SER A 265 -15.71 -8.08 -17.46
N SER A 266 -16.43 -7.61 -18.49
CA SER A 266 -16.26 -8.04 -19.89
C SER A 266 -14.85 -7.92 -20.46
N THR A 267 -14.07 -6.95 -19.97
CA THR A 267 -12.66 -6.74 -20.37
C THR A 267 -11.64 -7.32 -19.38
N GLY A 268 -12.11 -7.97 -18.31
CA GLY A 268 -11.29 -8.61 -17.29
C GLY A 268 -10.90 -10.03 -17.66
N LEU A 269 -9.69 -10.41 -17.24
CA LEU A 269 -9.18 -11.77 -17.27
C LEU A 269 -8.79 -12.20 -15.85
N LEU A 270 -9.40 -13.27 -15.34
CA LEU A 270 -8.99 -13.96 -14.12
C LEU A 270 -8.26 -15.26 -14.49
N THR A 271 -7.07 -15.48 -13.92
CA THR A 271 -6.27 -16.69 -14.17
C THR A 271 -5.33 -17.00 -13.01
N GLY A 272 -4.49 -18.03 -13.15
CA GLY A 272 -3.41 -18.37 -12.24
C GLY A 272 -3.45 -19.81 -11.75
N THR A 273 -2.61 -20.13 -10.77
CA THR A 273 -2.49 -21.48 -10.15
C THR A 273 -3.16 -21.56 -8.77
N GLY A 274 -3.77 -20.46 -8.32
CA GLY A 274 -4.20 -20.25 -6.95
C GLY A 274 -5.65 -20.61 -6.70
N LYS A 275 -6.21 -20.04 -5.62
CA LYS A 275 -7.58 -20.25 -5.16
C LYS A 275 -8.32 -18.92 -4.98
N VAL A 276 -9.57 -18.85 -5.41
CA VAL A 276 -10.48 -17.71 -5.17
C VAL A 276 -11.81 -18.21 -4.60
N GLY A 277 -12.62 -17.32 -4.02
CA GLY A 277 -14.00 -17.60 -3.60
C GLY A 277 -14.99 -17.70 -4.76
N GLU A 278 -16.24 -17.28 -4.55
CA GLU A 278 -17.28 -17.23 -5.59
C GLU A 278 -16.85 -16.34 -6.76
N VAL A 279 -17.22 -16.71 -7.99
CA VAL A 279 -16.90 -15.95 -9.20
C VAL A 279 -18.16 -15.61 -10.00
N LEU A 280 -18.36 -14.31 -10.26
CA LEU A 280 -19.33 -13.80 -11.24
C LEU A 280 -18.58 -13.34 -12.49
N ASN A 281 -18.70 -14.07 -13.59
CA ASN A 281 -17.94 -13.81 -14.81
C ASN A 281 -18.82 -13.23 -15.91
N SER A 282 -18.45 -12.05 -16.41
CA SER A 282 -18.89 -11.50 -17.71
C SER A 282 -17.73 -11.33 -18.71
N GLY A 283 -16.49 -11.63 -18.29
CA GLY A 283 -15.27 -11.58 -19.09
C GLY A 283 -14.67 -12.96 -19.31
N THR A 284 -13.37 -13.10 -19.06
CA THR A 284 -12.63 -14.36 -19.24
C THR A 284 -12.12 -14.91 -17.92
N VAL A 285 -12.36 -16.20 -17.67
CA VAL A 285 -11.63 -16.99 -16.66
C VAL A 285 -10.85 -18.09 -17.38
N SER A 286 -9.53 -18.12 -17.18
CA SER A 286 -8.63 -18.99 -17.95
C SER A 286 -7.71 -19.83 -17.05
N THR A 287 -7.50 -21.08 -17.46
CA THR A 287 -6.55 -22.03 -16.87
C THR A 287 -5.22 -22.13 -17.64
N GLU A 288 -5.00 -21.29 -18.65
CA GLU A 288 -3.77 -21.34 -19.47
C GLU A 288 -2.49 -21.08 -18.66
N LYS A 289 -2.60 -20.32 -17.56
CA LYS A 289 -1.49 -20.01 -16.65
C LYS A 289 -1.42 -20.94 -15.44
N GLY A 290 -2.27 -21.96 -15.37
CA GLY A 290 -2.31 -22.91 -14.26
C GLY A 290 -3.72 -23.34 -13.87
N ARG A 291 -3.79 -24.27 -12.90
CA ARG A 291 -5.05 -24.72 -12.31
C ARG A 291 -5.55 -23.70 -11.28
N LEU A 292 -6.39 -22.75 -11.72
CA LEU A 292 -7.15 -21.89 -10.82
C LEU A 292 -8.27 -22.70 -10.15
N THR A 293 -8.40 -22.56 -8.83
CA THR A 293 -9.44 -23.21 -8.03
C THR A 293 -10.47 -22.17 -7.59
N ILE A 294 -11.75 -22.47 -7.80
CA ILE A 294 -12.87 -21.63 -7.35
C ILE A 294 -13.55 -22.38 -6.19
N ASP A 295 -13.60 -21.75 -5.03
CA ASP A 295 -14.13 -22.30 -3.77
C ASP A 295 -15.46 -21.64 -3.44
N GLY A 296 -16.41 -21.81 -4.34
CA GLY A 296 -17.72 -21.19 -4.34
C GLY A 296 -18.41 -21.44 -5.68
N ASP A 297 -19.53 -20.77 -5.90
CA ASP A 297 -20.26 -20.88 -7.15
C ASP A 297 -19.52 -20.13 -8.28
N TYR A 298 -19.66 -20.63 -9.51
CA TYR A 298 -19.20 -19.98 -10.73
C TYR A 298 -20.41 -19.63 -11.60
N ASN A 299 -20.69 -18.33 -11.75
CA ASN A 299 -21.81 -17.83 -12.54
C ASN A 299 -21.30 -17.10 -13.79
N GLN A 300 -21.63 -17.60 -14.98
CA GLN A 300 -21.30 -16.97 -16.27
C GLN A 300 -22.49 -16.14 -16.77
N PHE A 301 -22.23 -14.90 -17.19
CA PHE A 301 -23.20 -14.02 -17.85
C PHE A 301 -22.81 -13.81 -19.32
N ASP A 302 -23.77 -13.95 -20.24
CA ASP A 302 -23.58 -13.97 -21.70
C ASP A 302 -23.16 -12.60 -22.28
N GLN A 303 -21.98 -12.54 -22.91
CA GLN A 303 -21.66 -11.65 -24.05
C GLN A 303 -20.29 -11.94 -24.73
N HIS A 304 -19.41 -12.81 -24.21
CA HIS A 304 -18.09 -13.07 -24.83
C HIS A 304 -17.68 -14.55 -24.75
N THR A 305 -16.91 -15.00 -25.75
CA THR A 305 -16.52 -16.41 -25.97
C THR A 305 -15.97 -17.08 -24.70
N PRO A 306 -16.57 -18.19 -24.23
CA PRO A 306 -16.00 -19.00 -23.17
C PRO A 306 -14.73 -19.67 -23.71
N VAL A 307 -13.55 -19.20 -23.30
CA VAL A 307 -12.31 -19.94 -23.51
C VAL A 307 -11.96 -20.63 -22.20
N LEU A 308 -12.76 -21.64 -21.86
CA LEU A 308 -12.40 -22.62 -20.83
C LEU A 308 -11.57 -23.71 -21.53
N PHE A 309 -10.25 -23.59 -21.54
CA PHE A 309 -9.39 -24.68 -22.03
C PHE A 309 -9.34 -25.80 -20.97
N TYR A 310 -10.15 -26.84 -21.16
CA TYR A 310 -9.97 -28.12 -20.47
C TYR A 310 -8.80 -28.89 -21.10
N TYR A 311 -7.67 -28.99 -20.41
CA TYR A 311 -6.66 -30.02 -20.68
C TYR A 311 -6.74 -31.09 -19.57
N CYS A 312 -7.54 -32.13 -19.80
CA CYS A 312 -7.63 -33.31 -18.93
C CYS A 312 -6.68 -34.37 -19.53
N ASN A 313 -5.42 -34.47 -19.04
CA ASN A 313 -4.45 -35.48 -19.50
C ASN A 313 -4.37 -36.65 -18.50
N ASN A 314 -5.12 -37.70 -18.83
CA ASN A 314 -4.95 -39.14 -18.55
C ASN A 314 -4.62 -39.70 -17.15
N ILE A 315 -5.59 -40.52 -16.71
CA ILE A 315 -5.51 -41.78 -15.94
C ILE A 315 -5.38 -41.64 -14.40
N ASN A 316 -6.52 -41.87 -13.74
CA ASN A 316 -6.71 -42.26 -12.33
C ASN A 316 -6.82 -41.19 -11.23
N SER A 317 -7.42 -40.04 -11.51
CA SER A 317 -8.14 -39.30 -10.46
C SER A 317 -9.14 -38.32 -11.06
N LEU A 318 -10.41 -38.47 -10.65
CA LEU A 318 -11.45 -37.44 -10.76
C LEU A 318 -10.90 -36.08 -10.24
N ILE A 319 -11.59 -35.00 -10.62
CA ILE A 319 -11.33 -33.58 -10.32
C ILE A 319 -10.60 -32.83 -11.46
N CYS A 320 -11.27 -32.78 -12.62
CA CYS A 320 -11.26 -31.62 -13.51
C CYS A 320 -12.31 -30.65 -12.93
N LEU A 321 -11.92 -29.47 -12.42
CA LEU A 321 -12.77 -28.50 -11.71
C LEU A 321 -13.63 -29.13 -10.58
N GLU A 322 -13.19 -29.06 -9.32
CA GLU A 322 -14.11 -29.32 -8.19
C GLU A 322 -15.04 -28.10 -8.05
N VAL A 323 -15.96 -27.93 -8.99
CA VAL A 323 -17.12 -27.06 -8.77
C VAL A 323 -18.07 -27.86 -7.90
N LEU A 324 -18.14 -27.51 -6.62
CA LEU A 324 -18.93 -28.28 -5.68
C LEU A 324 -20.45 -28.13 -5.89
N PHE A 325 -20.99 -27.11 -6.58
CA PHE A 325 -22.43 -26.98 -6.86
C PHE A 325 -22.81 -26.17 -8.12
N ASN A 326 -24.09 -26.28 -8.49
CA ASN A 326 -24.86 -25.71 -9.62
C ASN A 326 -24.13 -24.76 -10.59
N ILE A 327 -23.73 -25.31 -11.73
CA ILE A 327 -23.51 -24.56 -12.95
C ILE A 327 -24.89 -24.25 -13.58
N THR A 328 -25.32 -23.00 -13.56
CA THR A 328 -26.45 -22.52 -14.39
C THR A 328 -25.90 -21.89 -15.67
N ASN A 329 -26.27 -22.44 -16.83
CA ASN A 329 -25.91 -22.00 -18.19
C ASN A 329 -24.42 -22.12 -18.58
N ILE A 330 -23.99 -23.33 -18.92
CA ILE A 330 -22.84 -23.50 -19.85
C ILE A 330 -23.41 -23.90 -21.21
N ASP A 331 -23.19 -23.06 -22.22
CA ASP A 331 -23.24 -23.48 -23.62
C ASP A 331 -21.91 -24.20 -23.95
N LEU A 332 -21.94 -25.54 -23.93
CA LEU A 332 -20.84 -26.36 -24.40
C LEU A 332 -20.89 -26.42 -25.93
N TYR A 333 -19.94 -25.78 -26.61
CA TYR A 333 -19.71 -26.02 -28.03
C TYR A 333 -18.57 -27.04 -28.20
N GLU A 334 -18.91 -28.24 -28.64
CA GLU A 334 -17.95 -29.21 -29.17
C GLU A 334 -17.50 -28.76 -30.56
N ASN A 335 -16.19 -28.75 -30.82
CA ASN A 335 -15.61 -28.86 -32.17
C ASN A 335 -14.85 -30.17 -32.27
#